data_AF-A0A3D3J0F6-F1
#
_entry.id   AF-A0A3D3J0F6-F1
#
_cell.length_a   1.000
_cell.length_b   1.000
_cell.length_c   1.000
_cell.angle_alpha   90.00
_cell.angle_beta   90.00
_cell.angle_gamma   90.00
#
_symmetry.space_group_name_H-M   'P 1'
#
loop_
_entity.id
_entity.type
_entity.pdbx_description
1 polymer ?
#
loop_
_entity_poly.entity_id
_entity_poly.type
_entity_poly.pdbx_seq_one_letter_code
_entity_poly.pdbx_strand_id
1 'polypeptide(L)'
;KITFNDVAGLKEEKEDLEEIVDFLKNPGKYNDVGARIPKGVILTGPPGTGKTLLAKAVAGEAGVPFFSISGSDFVEMFVGVGASRVRDL
;
A
#
# COMPACT_ATOMS: atom_id res chain seq x y z
N LYS A 1 -13.41 -7.79 -3.51
CA LYS A 1 -12.87 -6.44 -3.74
C LYS A 1 -13.21 -5.64 -2.50
N ILE A 2 -12.22 -5.11 -1.77
CA ILE A 2 -12.42 -4.26 -0.59
C ILE A 2 -12.20 -2.82 -1.06
N THR A 3 -13.04 -1.89 -0.62
CA THR A 3 -13.08 -0.48 -1.04
C THR A 3 -13.08 0.43 0.20
N PHE A 4 -12.98 1.75 0.02
CA PHE A 4 -13.04 2.67 1.16
C PHE A 4 -14.40 2.65 1.87
N ASN A 5 -15.46 2.18 1.20
CA ASN A 5 -16.76 1.96 1.81
C ASN A 5 -16.76 0.83 2.86
N ASP A 6 -15.83 -0.12 2.74
CA ASP A 6 -15.71 -1.25 3.67
C ASP A 6 -14.88 -0.90 4.92
N VAL A 7 -14.25 0.28 4.96
CA VAL A 7 -13.48 0.78 6.08
C VAL A 7 -14.34 1.79 6.84
N ALA A 8 -14.66 1.56 8.11
CA ALA A 8 -15.40 2.52 8.91
C ALA A 8 -14.47 3.64 9.43
N GLY A 9 -14.93 4.90 9.38
CA GLY A 9 -14.19 6.05 9.91
C GLY A 9 -12.96 6.41 9.06
N LEU A 10 -11.90 6.85 9.75
CA LEU A 10 -10.59 7.23 9.17
C LEU A 10 -10.70 8.24 8.02
N LYS A 11 -11.45 9.32 8.24
CA LYS A 11 -11.79 10.28 7.17
C LYS A 11 -10.54 10.98 6.65
N GLU A 12 -9.70 11.49 7.54
CA GLU A 12 -8.46 12.19 7.19
C GLU A 12 -7.50 11.23 6.47
N GLU A 13 -7.32 10.02 6.99
CA GLU A 13 -6.41 9.05 6.39
C GLU A 13 -6.89 8.54 5.03
N LYS A 14 -8.21 8.48 4.80
CA LYS A 14 -8.77 8.15 3.49
C LYS A 14 -8.56 9.28 2.50
N GLU A 15 -8.74 10.53 2.92
CA GLU A 15 -8.52 11.72 2.07
C GLU A 15 -7.06 11.78 1.60
N ASP A 16 -6.10 11.56 2.51
CA ASP A 16 -4.68 11.46 2.15
C ASP A 16 -4.39 10.31 1.16
N LEU A 17 -5.09 9.19 1.32
CA LEU A 17 -4.91 8.02 0.45
C LEU A 17 -5.66 8.12 -0.88
N GLU A 18 -6.65 8.99 -1.02
CA GLU A 18 -7.31 9.28 -2.30
C GLU A 18 -6.30 9.84 -3.32
N GLU A 19 -5.35 10.66 -2.86
CA GLU A 19 -4.26 11.15 -3.72
C GLU A 19 -3.47 9.98 -4.30
N ILE A 20 -3.09 9.01 -3.44
CA ILE A 20 -2.36 7.81 -3.85
C ILE A 20 -3.18 6.96 -4.83
N VAL A 21 -4.50 6.87 -4.64
CA VAL A 21 -5.39 6.18 -5.58
C VAL A 21 -5.42 6.89 -6.94
N ASP A 22 -5.49 8.22 -6.98
CA ASP A 22 -5.44 8.98 -8.25
C ASP A 22 -4.11 8.78 -8.96
N PHE A 23 -3.00 8.80 -8.22
CA PHE A 23 -1.67 8.48 -8.77
C PHE A 23 -1.62 7.10 -9.42
N LEU A 24 -2.15 6.07 -8.75
CA LEU A 24 -2.15 4.71 -9.28
C LEU A 24 -3.05 4.55 -10.52
N LYS A 25 -4.15 5.31 -10.60
CA LYS A 25 -5.06 5.30 -11.75
C LYS A 25 -4.56 6.13 -12.94
N ASN A 26 -3.95 7.28 -12.66
CA ASN A 26 -3.63 8.31 -13.65
C ASN A 26 -2.15 8.74 -13.59
N PRO A 27 -1.17 7.81 -13.67
CA PRO A 27 0.25 8.17 -13.49
C PRO A 27 0.78 9.13 -14.57
N GLY A 28 0.22 9.10 -15.78
CA GLY A 28 0.64 9.97 -16.90
C GLY A 28 0.47 11.46 -16.58
N LYS A 29 -0.66 11.83 -15.96
CA LYS A 29 -0.98 13.22 -15.57
C LYS A 29 0.13 13.83 -14.73
N TYR A 30 0.72 13.05 -13.82
CA TYR A 30 1.76 13.52 -12.91
C TYR A 30 3.15 13.57 -13.55
N ASN A 31 3.44 12.62 -14.44
CA ASN A 31 4.67 12.63 -15.22
C ASN A 31 4.73 13.86 -16.15
N ASP A 32 3.61 14.24 -16.75
CA ASP A 32 3.53 15.36 -17.71
C ASP A 32 3.83 16.71 -17.05
N VAL A 33 3.46 16.88 -15.77
CA VAL A 33 3.77 18.10 -14.99
C VAL A 33 5.15 18.05 -14.33
N GLY A 34 5.92 16.97 -14.52
CA GLY A 34 7.19 16.75 -13.84
C GLY A 34 7.05 16.54 -12.33
N ALA A 35 5.87 16.13 -11.86
CA ALA A 35 5.62 15.89 -10.45
C ALA A 35 6.37 14.64 -9.97
N ARG A 36 6.94 14.72 -8.78
CA ARG A 36 7.66 13.59 -8.17
C ARG A 36 6.67 12.66 -7.51
N ILE A 37 6.49 11.48 -8.09
CA ILE A 37 5.60 10.45 -7.53
C ILE A 37 6.11 10.00 -6.15
N PRO A 38 5.25 9.95 -5.12
CA PRO A 38 5.62 9.43 -3.81
C PRO A 38 6.06 7.96 -3.95
N LYS A 39 7.22 7.63 -3.37
CA LYS A 39 7.82 6.29 -3.51
C LYS A 39 7.16 5.22 -2.64
N GLY A 40 6.37 5.64 -1.64
CA GLY A 40 5.70 4.74 -0.73
C GLY A 40 5.07 5.49 0.45
N VAL A 41 4.19 4.80 1.16
CA VAL A 41 3.49 5.29 2.35
C VAL A 41 3.79 4.34 3.51
N ILE A 42 3.98 4.89 4.70
CA ILE A 42 4.15 4.11 5.94
C ILE A 42 2.92 4.35 6.81
N LEU A 43 2.16 3.30 7.08
CA LEU A 43 1.03 3.34 8.01
C LEU A 43 1.50 2.93 9.41
N THR A 44 1.41 3.84 10.38
CA THR A 44 1.80 3.60 11.77
C THR A 44 0.63 3.77 12.73
N GLY A 45 0.72 3.14 13.91
CA GLY A 45 -0.27 3.27 14.99
C GLY A 45 -0.54 1.95 15.72
N PRO A 46 -1.40 1.96 16.74
CA PRO A 46 -1.73 0.78 17.55
C PRO A 46 -2.24 -0.43 16.74
N PRO A 47 -2.05 -1.68 17.20
CA PRO A 47 -2.64 -2.83 16.52
C PRO A 47 -4.18 -2.73 16.49
N GLY A 48 -4.80 -3.25 15.44
CA GLY A 48 -6.27 -3.25 15.30
C GLY A 48 -6.90 -1.99 14.70
N THR A 49 -6.12 -0.94 14.39
CA THR A 49 -6.65 0.31 13.78
C THR A 49 -6.95 0.23 12.28
N GLY A 50 -7.00 -0.98 11.70
CA GLY A 50 -7.40 -1.14 10.30
C GLY A 50 -6.32 -0.85 9.24
N LYS A 51 -5.04 -0.66 9.61
CA LYS A 51 -3.93 -0.41 8.64
C LYS A 51 -3.92 -1.39 7.46
N THR A 52 -3.96 -2.70 7.73
CA THR A 52 -3.98 -3.74 6.70
C THR A 52 -5.25 -3.70 5.86
N LEU A 53 -6.39 -3.35 6.47
CA LEU A 53 -7.66 -3.23 5.76
C LEU A 53 -7.67 -2.02 4.83
N LEU A 54 -7.11 -0.90 5.30
CA LEU A 54 -6.97 0.34 4.55
C LEU A 54 -6.04 0.15 3.34
N ALA A 55 -4.92 -0.54 3.51
CA ALA A 55 -4.02 -0.87 2.38
C ALA A 55 -4.71 -1.72 1.30
N LYS A 56 -5.55 -2.69 1.70
CA LYS A 56 -6.36 -3.49 0.76
C LYS A 56 -7.43 -2.64 0.06
N ALA A 57 -8.04 -1.70 0.80
CA ALA A 57 -9.03 -0.79 0.25
C ALA A 57 -8.43 0.14 -0.81
N VAL A 58 -7.23 0.69 -0.57
CA VAL A 58 -6.49 1.51 -1.57
C VAL A 58 -6.28 0.76 -2.87
N ALA A 59 -5.79 -0.48 -2.81
CA ALA A 59 -5.59 -1.30 -4.00
C ALA A 59 -6.91 -1.62 -4.72
N GLY A 60 -7.98 -1.89 -3.96
CA GLY A 60 -9.30 -2.12 -4.52
C GLY A 60 -9.92 -0.88 -5.16
N GLU A 61 -9.70 0.31 -4.60
CA GLU A 61 -10.10 1.59 -5.18
C GLU A 61 -9.34 1.88 -6.47
N ALA A 62 -8.01 1.71 -6.45
CA ALA A 62 -7.13 1.86 -7.61
C ALA A 62 -7.35 0.80 -8.70
N GLY A 63 -7.92 -0.35 -8.34
CA GLY A 63 -8.12 -1.47 -9.27
C GLY A 63 -6.83 -2.18 -9.65
N VAL A 64 -5.79 -2.10 -8.81
CA VAL A 64 -4.48 -2.74 -9.02
C VAL A 64 -4.35 -4.02 -8.18
N PRO A 65 -3.45 -4.95 -8.55
CA PRO A 65 -3.13 -6.10 -7.70
C PRO A 65 -2.61 -5.69 -6.33
N PHE A 66 -2.96 -6.45 -5.29
CA PHE A 66 -2.50 -6.23 -3.93
C PHE A 66 -1.58 -7.39 -3.50
N PHE A 67 -0.32 -7.07 -3.22
CA PHE A 67 0.65 -8.01 -2.67
C PHE A 67 0.83 -7.73 -1.17
N SER A 68 0.81 -8.79 -0.37
CA SER A 68 1.01 -8.70 1.09
C SER A 68 2.05 -9.71 1.49
N ILE A 69 3.12 -9.23 2.10
CA ILE A 69 4.17 -10.06 2.70
C ILE A 69 4.36 -9.65 4.15
N SER A 70 4.51 -10.62 5.05
CA SER A 70 4.81 -10.31 6.43
C SER A 70 6.31 -10.08 6.59
N GLY A 71 6.70 -9.05 7.36
CA GLY A 71 8.10 -8.82 7.71
C GLY A 71 8.75 -10.03 8.41
N SER A 72 7.94 -10.81 9.13
CA SER A 72 8.37 -12.06 9.77
C SER A 72 8.79 -13.15 8.77
N ASP A 73 8.25 -13.12 7.54
CA ASP A 73 8.55 -14.13 6.51
C ASP A 73 9.99 -14.01 5.99
N PHE A 74 10.66 -12.90 6.29
CA PHE A 74 12.06 -12.66 5.96
C PHE A 74 13.04 -13.05 7.07
N VAL A 75 12.54 -13.40 8.26
CA VAL A 75 13.37 -13.84 9.39
C VAL A 75 13.52 -15.36 9.32
N GLU A 76 14.63 -15.83 8.75
CA GLU A 76 14.95 -17.25 8.69
C GLU A 76 16.30 -17.55 9.37
N MET A 77 16.43 -18.79 9.85
CA MET A 77 17.67 -19.29 10.47
C MET A 77 18.82 -19.47 9.46
N PHE A 78 18.51 -19.57 8.16
CA PHE A 78 19.49 -19.82 7.11
C PHE A 78 19.84 -18.53 6.35
N VAL A 79 21.14 -18.22 6.32
CA VAL A 79 21.68 -17.04 5.64
C VAL A 79 21.38 -17.10 4.15
N GLY A 80 20.90 -15.99 3.58
CA GLY A 80 20.66 -15.84 2.14
C GLY A 80 19.27 -16.24 1.66
N VAL A 81 18.51 -17.03 2.42
CA VAL A 81 17.14 -17.42 2.04
C VAL A 81 16.19 -16.22 2.09
N GLY A 82 16.28 -15.40 3.14
CA GLY A 82 15.50 -14.15 3.24
C GLY A 82 15.82 -13.15 2.12
N ALA A 83 17.09 -13.04 1.70
CA ALA A 83 17.50 -12.13 0.64
C ALA A 83 17.05 -12.60 -0.76
N SER A 84 16.97 -13.91 -1.00
CA SER A 84 16.43 -14.45 -2.26
C SER A 84 14.93 -14.12 -2.41
N ARG A 85 14.14 -14.31 -1.34
CA ARG A 85 12.70 -14.02 -1.35
C ARG A 85 12.38 -12.54 -1.67
N VAL A 86 13.23 -11.60 -1.24
CA VAL A 86 13.05 -10.17 -1.58
C VAL A 86 13.24 -9.91 -3.08
N ARG A 87 14.07 -10.70 -3.76
CA ARG A 87 14.35 -10.53 -5.20
C ARG A 87 13.31 -11.17 -6.11
N ASP A 88 12.68 -12.25 -5.63
CA ASP A 88 11.65 -12.98 -6.37
C ASP A 88 10.25 -12.35 -6.21
N LEU A 89 10.12 -11.31 -5.37
CA LEU A 89 8.91 -10.55 -5.12
C LEU A 89 8.74 -9.39 -6.12
#